data_AF-A0A9E2CIG3-F1
#
_entry.id   AF-A0A9E2CIG3-F1
#
_cell.length_a   1.000
_cell.length_b   1.000
_cell.length_c   1.000
_cell.angle_alpha   90.00
_cell.angle_beta   90.00
_cell.angle_gamma   90.00
#
_symmetry.space_group_name_H-M   'P 1'
#
loop_
_entity.id
_entity.type
_entity.pdbx_description
1 polymer ?
#
loop_
_entity_poly.entity_id
_entity_poly.type
_entity_poly.pdbx_seq_one_letter_code
_entity_poly.pdbx_strand_id
1 'polypeptide(L)'
;MRKYTVLSALLTVLLIVGLGCGPKSKTRQIEYTAENNPTAKAGRGDPTLDKITQPAAWILIDGYEGRYTEVNGNPQVQWIIDEPVSATPTFRVEGFEPLLGKPTDFSCLLKTIEPPDGVPGIQFGIAANEGTFEAGRDYSLTAPGDDFVIRDPTGATLTDIGPLDPGRYLVAGGLKQTGTDTRVVAITYFTVGERR
;
A
#
# COMPACT_ATOMS: atom_id res chain seq x y z
N MET A 1 81.53 -5.67 -0.54
CA MET A 1 80.37 -6.58 -0.53
C MET A 1 79.21 -5.84 0.14
N ARG A 2 78.42 -5.02 -0.56
CA ARG A 2 77.13 -5.38 -1.20
C ARG A 2 76.37 -6.48 -0.45
N LYS A 3 75.27 -6.11 0.21
CA LYS A 3 73.92 -6.67 0.01
C LYS A 3 72.88 -5.64 0.46
N TYR A 4 71.97 -5.34 -0.48
CA TYR A 4 70.74 -4.58 -0.35
C TYR A 4 69.76 -5.37 0.55
N THR A 5 68.75 -4.77 1.20
CA THR A 5 67.42 -4.59 0.58
C THR A 5 66.54 -3.73 1.49
N VAL A 6 65.97 -2.69 0.88
CA VAL A 6 64.86 -1.85 1.37
C VAL A 6 63.56 -2.63 1.23
N LEU A 7 62.68 -2.63 2.24
CA LEU A 7 61.25 -2.89 2.05
C LEU A 7 60.43 -2.28 3.21
N SER A 8 60.08 -1.00 3.10
CA SER A 8 58.91 -0.45 3.81
C SER A 8 57.74 -0.54 2.84
N ALA A 9 56.88 -1.54 3.03
CA ALA A 9 55.64 -1.66 2.29
C ALA A 9 54.63 -0.64 2.83
N LEU A 10 54.32 0.34 1.99
CA LEU A 10 53.21 1.27 2.12
C LEU A 10 51.90 0.48 1.90
N LEU A 11 51.13 0.22 2.95
CA LEU A 11 49.79 -0.37 2.82
C LEU A 11 48.78 0.76 2.60
N THR A 12 48.54 1.09 1.34
CA THR A 12 47.42 1.92 0.91
C THR A 12 46.14 1.10 1.04
N VAL A 13 45.33 1.37 2.07
CA VAL A 13 43.95 0.88 2.11
C VAL A 13 43.12 1.80 1.21
N LEU A 14 42.93 1.34 -0.03
CA LEU A 14 41.98 1.88 -0.98
C LEU A 14 40.57 1.47 -0.49
N LEU A 15 39.86 2.36 0.20
CA LEU A 15 38.44 2.14 0.48
C LEU A 15 37.68 2.37 -0.83
N ILE A 16 37.40 1.26 -1.53
CA ILE A 16 36.60 1.24 -2.75
C ILE A 16 35.21 1.79 -2.42
N VAL A 17 34.83 2.83 -3.15
CA VAL A 17 33.45 3.31 -3.32
C VAL A 17 32.64 2.16 -3.91
N GLY A 18 32.04 1.37 -3.03
CA GLY A 18 31.06 0.35 -3.39
C GLY A 18 29.71 1.01 -3.61
N LEU A 19 29.34 1.22 -4.87
CA LEU A 19 27.98 1.46 -5.30
C LEU A 19 27.03 0.46 -4.63
N GLY A 20 26.29 0.93 -3.65
CA GLY A 20 25.15 0.25 -3.07
C GLY A 20 23.83 0.83 -3.58
N CYS A 21 23.68 0.97 -4.90
CA CYS A 21 22.34 0.87 -5.47
C CYS A 21 21.88 -0.57 -5.19
N GLY A 22 21.26 -0.79 -4.02
CA GLY A 22 20.46 -1.98 -3.82
C GLY A 22 19.51 -2.11 -5.02
N PRO A 23 19.19 -3.33 -5.47
CA PRO A 23 18.17 -3.48 -6.49
C PRO A 23 16.92 -2.77 -5.96
N LYS A 24 16.55 -1.64 -6.58
CA LYS A 24 15.16 -1.17 -6.54
C LYS A 24 14.40 -2.40 -6.96
N SER A 25 13.76 -3.07 -6.01
CA SER A 25 12.78 -4.11 -6.29
C SER A 25 11.87 -3.46 -7.33
N LYS A 26 12.00 -3.88 -8.58
CA LYS A 26 11.01 -3.53 -9.59
C LYS A 26 9.80 -4.32 -9.15
N THR A 27 9.00 -3.74 -8.25
CA THR A 27 7.68 -4.24 -7.92
C THR A 27 7.00 -4.43 -9.26
N ARG A 28 6.81 -5.70 -9.63
CA ARG A 28 6.34 -6.08 -10.95
C ARG A 28 4.96 -5.47 -11.06
N GLN A 29 4.77 -4.49 -11.94
CA GLN A 29 3.43 -4.05 -12.36
C GLN A 29 2.76 -5.31 -12.90
N ILE A 30 1.87 -5.89 -12.11
CA ILE A 30 1.05 -7.01 -12.55
C ILE A 30 -0.02 -6.35 -13.40
N GLU A 31 0.01 -6.57 -14.70
CA GLU A 31 -1.12 -6.22 -15.55
C GLU A 31 -2.26 -7.15 -15.16
N TYR A 32 -3.29 -6.57 -14.55
CA TYR A 32 -4.46 -7.31 -14.11
C TYR A 32 -5.39 -7.53 -15.30
N THR A 33 -5.57 -8.80 -15.67
CA THR A 33 -6.52 -9.27 -16.67
C THR A 33 -7.86 -9.59 -16.01
N ALA A 34 -8.89 -9.82 -16.83
CA ALA A 34 -10.21 -10.26 -16.34
C ALA A 34 -10.11 -11.57 -15.53
N GLU A 35 -9.14 -12.44 -15.82
CA GLU A 35 -9.02 -13.77 -15.20
C GLU A 35 -8.16 -13.78 -13.93
N ASN A 36 -7.22 -12.86 -13.79
CA ASN A 36 -6.23 -12.87 -12.70
C ASN A 36 -6.44 -11.75 -11.66
N ASN A 37 -7.45 -10.90 -11.82
CA ASN A 37 -7.75 -9.86 -10.83
C ASN A 37 -8.37 -10.46 -9.56
N PRO A 38 -8.22 -9.79 -8.41
CA PRO A 38 -8.73 -10.31 -7.13
C PRO A 38 -10.23 -10.62 -7.13
N THR A 39 -11.04 -9.84 -7.84
CA THR A 39 -12.49 -10.04 -7.96
C THR A 39 -12.82 -11.37 -8.66
N ALA A 40 -12.13 -11.66 -9.75
CA ALA A 40 -12.27 -12.92 -10.48
C ALA A 40 -11.73 -14.11 -9.68
N LYS A 41 -10.56 -13.97 -9.02
CA LYS A 41 -10.01 -14.98 -8.09
C LYS A 41 -10.99 -15.33 -6.96
N ALA A 42 -11.77 -14.35 -6.51
CA ALA A 42 -12.81 -14.53 -5.50
C ALA A 42 -14.12 -15.15 -6.05
N GLY A 43 -14.16 -15.53 -7.34
CA GLY A 43 -15.33 -16.15 -7.97
C GLY A 43 -16.51 -15.19 -8.17
N ARG A 44 -16.26 -13.87 -8.20
CA ARG A 44 -17.32 -12.84 -8.32
C ARG A 44 -17.63 -12.43 -9.76
N GLY A 45 -16.88 -12.97 -10.72
CA GLY A 45 -16.97 -12.58 -12.14
C GLY A 45 -16.11 -11.35 -12.45
N ASP A 46 -16.37 -10.73 -13.58
CA ASP A 46 -15.58 -9.60 -14.07
C ASP A 46 -15.80 -8.34 -13.22
N PRO A 47 -14.74 -7.53 -12.99
CA PRO A 47 -14.87 -6.22 -12.34
C PRO A 47 -15.84 -5.29 -13.08
N THR A 48 -16.50 -4.40 -12.35
CA THR A 48 -17.33 -3.32 -12.91
C THR A 48 -17.16 -2.02 -12.12
N LEU A 49 -17.55 -0.89 -12.71
CA LEU A 49 -17.49 0.43 -12.05
C LEU A 49 -18.68 0.70 -11.14
N ASP A 50 -19.79 -0.02 -11.32
CA ASP A 50 -21.09 0.24 -10.72
C ASP A 50 -21.49 -0.74 -9.62
N LYS A 51 -20.79 -1.89 -9.49
CA LYS A 51 -21.15 -2.93 -8.53
C LYS A 51 -20.08 -3.11 -7.48
N ILE A 52 -20.50 -2.91 -6.23
CA ILE A 52 -19.67 -3.17 -5.06
C ILE A 52 -19.19 -4.63 -5.08
N THR A 53 -20.03 -5.63 -5.37
CA THR A 53 -19.62 -7.05 -5.44
C THR A 53 -18.50 -7.40 -6.42
N GLN A 54 -18.22 -6.51 -7.37
CA GLN A 54 -17.29 -6.72 -8.48
C GLN A 54 -16.32 -5.53 -8.57
N PRO A 55 -15.54 -5.23 -7.52
CA PRO A 55 -14.81 -3.98 -7.47
C PRO A 55 -13.73 -3.92 -8.56
N ALA A 56 -13.62 -2.77 -9.21
CA ALA A 56 -12.56 -2.47 -10.17
C ALA A 56 -11.25 -1.96 -9.52
N ALA A 57 -11.19 -1.83 -8.19
CA ALA A 57 -10.01 -1.41 -7.45
C ALA A 57 -9.83 -2.21 -6.15
N TRP A 58 -8.59 -2.32 -5.68
CA TRP A 58 -8.24 -3.00 -4.42
C TRP A 58 -6.99 -2.37 -3.80
N ILE A 59 -6.81 -2.62 -2.50
CA ILE A 59 -5.67 -2.13 -1.73
C ILE A 59 -4.95 -3.32 -1.12
N LEU A 60 -3.66 -3.44 -1.40
CA LEU A 60 -2.77 -4.38 -0.75
C LEU A 60 -2.11 -3.69 0.43
N ILE A 61 -1.83 -4.45 1.49
CA ILE A 61 -1.07 -3.99 2.65
C ILE A 61 0.13 -4.92 2.81
N ASP A 62 1.34 -4.37 2.90
CA ASP A 62 2.61 -5.11 2.92
C ASP A 62 2.75 -6.13 1.76
N GLY A 63 2.13 -5.82 0.62
CA GLY A 63 2.11 -6.69 -0.56
C GLY A 63 1.15 -7.89 -0.46
N TYR A 64 0.41 -8.05 0.65
CA TYR A 64 -0.61 -9.07 0.78
C TYR A 64 -1.88 -8.66 0.02
N GLU A 65 -2.35 -9.56 -0.84
CA GLU A 65 -3.69 -9.51 -1.40
C GLU A 65 -4.67 -9.96 -0.30
N GLY A 66 -5.66 -9.14 0.05
CA GLY A 66 -6.72 -9.60 0.94
C GLY A 66 -7.63 -10.62 0.24
N ARG A 67 -8.38 -11.40 1.03
CA ARG A 67 -9.48 -12.23 0.53
C ARG A 67 -10.81 -11.49 0.59
N TYR A 68 -11.66 -11.71 -0.39
CA TYR A 68 -13.02 -11.20 -0.36
C TYR A 68 -13.84 -11.91 0.71
N THR A 69 -14.63 -11.16 1.49
CA THR A 69 -15.54 -11.72 2.49
C THR A 69 -16.94 -11.16 2.40
N GLU A 70 -17.95 -12.02 2.53
CA GLU A 70 -19.35 -11.61 2.70
C GLU A 70 -19.73 -11.67 4.18
N VAL A 71 -20.46 -10.66 4.65
CA VAL A 71 -20.98 -10.62 6.02
C VAL A 71 -22.51 -10.63 5.94
N ASN A 72 -23.14 -11.66 6.50
CA ASN A 72 -24.59 -11.82 6.54
C ASN A 72 -25.27 -11.75 5.16
N GLY A 73 -24.65 -12.33 4.13
CA GLY A 73 -25.16 -12.31 2.75
C GLY A 73 -25.13 -10.93 2.08
N ASN A 74 -24.61 -9.92 2.77
CA ASN A 74 -24.36 -8.62 2.18
C ASN A 74 -22.90 -8.58 1.67
N PRO A 75 -22.72 -8.33 0.36
CA PRO A 75 -21.41 -8.14 -0.20
C PRO A 75 -20.90 -6.78 0.25
N GLN A 76 -20.05 -6.79 1.27
CA GLN A 76 -19.23 -5.63 1.54
C GLN A 76 -17.97 -5.84 0.70
N VAL A 77 -17.59 -4.88 -0.15
CA VAL A 77 -16.23 -4.88 -0.73
C VAL A 77 -15.30 -4.79 0.45
N GLN A 78 -14.80 -5.92 0.89
CA GLN A 78 -13.89 -6.02 2.02
C GLN A 78 -12.90 -7.08 1.64
N TRP A 79 -11.66 -6.63 1.52
CA TRP A 79 -10.51 -7.49 1.38
C TRP A 79 -9.94 -7.70 2.77
N ILE A 80 -9.97 -8.91 3.31
CA ILE A 80 -9.39 -9.21 4.61
C ILE A 80 -8.02 -9.83 4.39
N ILE A 81 -6.97 -9.21 4.92
CA ILE A 81 -5.66 -9.83 5.02
C ILE A 81 -5.66 -10.66 6.31
N ASP A 82 -5.50 -11.98 6.16
CA ASP A 82 -5.56 -12.91 7.28
C ASP A 82 -4.23 -12.93 8.06
N GLU A 83 -3.12 -12.64 7.39
CA GLU A 83 -1.79 -12.56 7.97
C GLU A 83 -1.59 -11.27 8.77
N PRO A 84 -0.90 -11.31 9.92
CA PRO A 84 -0.46 -10.10 10.60
C PRO A 84 0.50 -9.30 9.70
N VAL A 85 0.25 -8.00 9.56
CA VAL A 85 1.12 -7.07 8.84
C VAL A 85 2.07 -6.36 9.81
N SER A 86 3.06 -5.65 9.26
CA SER A 86 4.03 -4.88 10.03
C SER A 86 3.40 -3.67 10.73
N ALA A 87 4.07 -3.18 11.78
CA ALA A 87 3.65 -1.97 12.49
C ALA A 87 3.91 -0.68 11.70
N THR A 88 4.67 -0.73 10.60
CA THR A 88 4.89 0.40 9.68
C THR A 88 4.49 -0.04 8.28
N PRO A 89 3.20 -0.36 8.06
CA PRO A 89 2.81 -1.04 6.85
C PRO A 89 2.96 -0.14 5.64
N THR A 90 3.22 -0.75 4.48
CA THR A 90 3.03 -0.10 3.20
C THR A 90 1.67 -0.45 2.64
N PHE A 91 1.10 0.43 1.83
CA PHE A 91 -0.07 0.13 1.04
C PHE A 91 0.21 0.33 -0.44
N ARG A 92 -0.45 -0.48 -1.25
CA ARG A 92 -0.44 -0.33 -2.70
C ARG A 92 -1.85 -0.39 -3.20
N VAL A 93 -2.17 0.52 -4.10
CA VAL A 93 -3.49 0.61 -4.70
C VAL A 93 -3.36 0.15 -6.13
N GLU A 94 -4.28 -0.72 -6.51
CA GLU A 94 -4.35 -1.27 -7.85
C GLU A 94 -5.74 -1.06 -8.40
N GLY A 95 -5.80 -0.87 -9.70
CA GLY A 95 -7.04 -0.68 -10.44
C GLY A 95 -7.03 -1.55 -11.69
N PHE A 96 -8.21 -2.02 -12.08
CA PHE A 96 -8.39 -2.71 -13.35
C PHE A 96 -8.35 -1.68 -14.48
N GLU A 97 -7.16 -1.51 -15.08
CA GLU A 97 -6.87 -0.52 -16.12
C GLU A 97 -7.89 -0.49 -17.27
N PRO A 98 -8.45 -1.62 -17.76
CA PRO A 98 -9.47 -1.57 -18.80
C PRO A 98 -10.74 -0.78 -18.43
N LEU A 99 -11.04 -0.63 -17.14
CA LEU A 99 -12.19 0.15 -16.66
C LEU A 99 -11.79 1.49 -16.06
N LEU A 100 -10.67 1.55 -15.32
CA LEU A 100 -10.22 2.76 -14.63
C LEU A 100 -9.27 3.61 -15.46
N GLY A 101 -8.79 3.10 -16.59
CA GLY A 101 -7.67 3.66 -17.32
C GLY A 101 -6.44 3.79 -16.42
N LYS A 102 -5.72 4.90 -16.57
CA LYS A 102 -4.66 5.32 -15.65
C LYS A 102 -5.25 6.32 -14.66
N PRO A 103 -5.73 5.91 -13.47
CA PRO A 103 -6.29 6.84 -12.50
C PRO A 103 -5.27 7.93 -12.14
N THR A 104 -5.74 9.16 -11.98
CA THR A 104 -4.91 10.35 -11.75
C THR A 104 -5.02 10.89 -10.33
N ASP A 105 -5.99 10.40 -9.57
CA ASP A 105 -6.28 10.85 -8.22
C ASP A 105 -6.71 9.66 -7.35
N PHE A 106 -6.26 9.70 -6.10
CA PHE A 106 -6.49 8.68 -5.10
C PHE A 106 -6.64 9.34 -3.72
N SER A 107 -7.69 8.98 -3.00
CA SER A 107 -7.84 9.35 -1.60
C SER A 107 -8.25 8.14 -0.78
N CYS A 108 -7.49 7.77 0.24
CA CYS A 108 -7.91 6.78 1.22
C CYS A 108 -8.08 7.30 2.64
N LEU A 109 -8.61 6.42 3.47
CA LEU A 109 -8.89 6.66 4.87
C LEU A 109 -8.41 5.42 5.62
N LEU A 110 -7.41 5.59 6.48
CA LEU A 110 -7.05 4.62 7.49
C LEU A 110 -7.97 4.82 8.70
N LYS A 111 -8.58 3.76 9.19
CA LYS A 111 -9.46 3.76 10.36
C LYS A 111 -9.18 2.55 11.23
N THR A 112 -9.04 2.74 12.53
CA THR A 112 -9.04 1.63 13.48
C THR A 112 -10.44 1.03 13.60
N ILE A 113 -10.54 -0.30 13.63
CA ILE A 113 -11.83 -1.01 13.69
C ILE A 113 -12.08 -1.49 15.11
N GLU A 114 -13.31 -1.27 15.59
CA GLU A 114 -13.75 -1.73 16.90
C GLU A 114 -13.55 -3.23 17.08
N PRO A 115 -12.71 -3.68 18.04
CA PRO A 115 -12.89 -5.02 18.57
C PRO A 115 -14.27 -5.07 19.26
N PRO A 116 -14.88 -6.26 19.36
CA PRO A 116 -16.22 -6.45 19.93
C PRO A 116 -16.41 -5.91 21.36
N ASP A 117 -15.34 -5.47 22.02
CA ASP A 117 -15.28 -5.09 23.42
C ASP A 117 -15.18 -3.54 23.64
N GLY A 118 -15.00 -2.73 22.58
CA GLY A 118 -14.83 -1.26 22.60
C GLY A 118 -13.51 -0.77 23.23
N VAL A 119 -12.85 0.34 22.85
CA VAL A 119 -13.04 1.40 21.84
C VAL A 119 -11.71 1.57 21.09
N PRO A 120 -11.70 1.66 19.76
CA PRO A 120 -10.58 2.21 19.01
C PRO A 120 -11.00 3.42 18.17
N GLY A 121 -10.17 4.45 18.21
CA GLY A 121 -10.43 5.67 17.46
C GLY A 121 -9.13 6.33 17.05
N ILE A 122 -8.60 5.93 15.89
CA ILE A 122 -7.79 6.83 15.10
C ILE A 122 -8.23 6.72 13.64
N GLN A 123 -8.50 7.88 13.05
CA GLN A 123 -8.92 8.04 11.67
C GLN A 123 -7.91 8.98 11.00
N PHE A 124 -7.29 8.53 9.92
CA PHE A 124 -6.38 9.34 9.12
C PHE A 124 -6.83 9.32 7.66
N GLY A 125 -7.16 10.48 7.09
CA GLY A 125 -7.42 10.63 5.67
C GLY A 125 -6.12 10.74 4.90
N ILE A 126 -5.80 9.77 4.08
CA ILE A 126 -4.66 9.78 3.17
C ILE A 126 -5.17 10.29 1.81
N ALA A 127 -4.54 11.27 1.19
CA ALA A 127 -4.89 11.72 -0.16
C ALA A 127 -3.62 11.90 -0.98
N ALA A 128 -3.55 11.26 -2.15
CA ALA A 128 -2.52 11.54 -3.11
C ALA A 128 -2.57 13.03 -3.50
N ASN A 129 -1.40 13.61 -3.73
CA ASN A 129 -1.36 14.88 -4.44
C ASN A 129 -1.81 14.64 -5.89
N GLU A 130 -2.41 15.64 -6.52
CA GLU A 130 -2.84 15.50 -7.91
C GLU A 130 -1.64 15.13 -8.80
N GLY A 131 -1.76 14.07 -9.59
CA GLY A 131 -0.72 13.63 -10.50
C GLY A 131 0.46 12.88 -9.87
N THR A 132 0.42 12.58 -8.57
CA THR A 132 1.47 11.78 -7.89
C THR A 132 1.09 10.32 -7.68
N PHE A 133 -0.16 9.95 -7.99
CA PHE A 133 -0.59 8.55 -7.92
C PHE A 133 0.02 7.72 -9.06
N GLU A 134 0.85 6.75 -8.67
CA GLU A 134 1.39 5.73 -9.56
C GLU A 134 0.81 4.35 -9.20
N ALA A 135 0.09 3.74 -10.16
CA ALA A 135 -0.39 2.36 -10.03
C ALA A 135 0.79 1.38 -9.96
N GLY A 136 0.70 0.39 -9.07
CA GLY A 136 1.79 -0.56 -8.83
C GLY A 136 2.88 -0.07 -7.85
N ARG A 137 2.77 1.15 -7.30
CA ARG A 137 3.73 1.69 -6.32
C ARG A 137 3.29 1.41 -4.89
N ASP A 138 4.22 0.97 -4.06
CA ASP A 138 4.03 0.84 -2.62
C ASP A 138 4.31 2.20 -1.94
N TYR A 139 3.40 2.64 -1.07
CA TYR A 139 3.47 3.86 -0.29
C TYR A 139 3.50 3.51 1.19
N SER A 140 4.24 4.25 2.02
CA SER A 140 4.15 4.04 3.47
C SER A 140 2.75 4.42 3.96
N LEU A 141 2.12 3.64 4.83
CA LEU A 141 0.83 4.05 5.41
C LEU A 141 1.02 5.07 6.54
N THR A 142 2.23 5.18 7.07
CA THR A 142 2.55 5.99 8.26
C THR A 142 3.40 7.22 7.95
N ALA A 143 4.08 7.25 6.81
CA ALA A 143 5.01 8.32 6.43
C ALA A 143 4.80 8.80 4.97
N PRO A 144 4.04 9.89 4.74
CA PRO A 144 3.64 10.34 3.40
C PRO A 144 4.76 10.67 2.42
N GLY A 145 5.88 11.18 2.90
CA GLY A 145 6.88 11.80 2.03
C GLY A 145 6.27 12.92 1.19
N ASP A 146 6.69 13.05 -0.06
CA ASP A 146 6.22 14.08 -1.01
C ASP A 146 5.04 13.59 -1.90
N ASP A 147 4.73 12.30 -1.87
CA ASP A 147 3.85 11.66 -2.86
C ASP A 147 2.36 11.74 -2.48
N PHE A 148 2.02 11.90 -1.21
CA PHE A 148 0.64 12.05 -0.74
C PHE A 148 0.61 12.81 0.58
N VAL A 149 -0.57 13.18 1.05
CA VAL A 149 -0.79 13.81 2.36
C VAL A 149 -1.55 12.87 3.27
N ILE A 150 -1.15 12.79 4.53
CA ILE A 150 -1.98 12.21 5.59
C ILE A 150 -2.65 13.38 6.32
N ARG A 151 -3.92 13.24 6.65
CA ARG A 151 -4.70 14.21 7.42
C ARG A 151 -5.32 13.53 8.64
N ASP A 152 -5.30 14.20 9.77
CA ASP A 152 -6.01 13.73 10.97
C ASP A 152 -7.53 13.95 10.85
N PRO A 153 -8.34 13.53 11.84
CA PRO A 153 -9.79 13.75 11.82
C PRO A 153 -10.20 15.23 11.84
N THR A 154 -9.30 16.13 12.25
CA THR A 154 -9.52 17.59 12.25
C THR A 154 -9.19 18.22 10.88
N GLY A 155 -8.61 17.44 9.97
CA GLY A 155 -8.19 17.88 8.64
C GLY A 155 -6.75 18.41 8.58
N ALA A 156 -6.01 18.38 9.69
CA ALA A 156 -4.62 18.83 9.74
C ALA A 156 -3.71 17.85 9.01
N THR A 157 -2.83 18.36 8.14
CA THR A 157 -1.83 17.52 7.46
C THR A 157 -0.77 17.06 8.43
N LEU A 158 -0.53 15.75 8.46
CA LEU A 158 0.50 15.08 9.23
C LEU A 158 1.64 14.67 8.32
N THR A 159 2.88 14.87 8.79
CA THR A 159 4.10 14.46 8.08
C THR A 159 4.55 13.05 8.46
N ASP A 160 4.07 12.53 9.59
CA ASP A 160 4.30 11.18 10.10
C ASP A 160 3.25 10.89 11.18
N ILE A 161 2.78 9.65 11.27
CA ILE A 161 1.91 9.17 12.36
C ILE A 161 2.60 8.12 13.24
N GLY A 162 3.84 7.75 12.92
CA GLY A 162 4.60 6.72 13.61
C GLY A 162 4.09 5.30 13.36
N PRO A 163 4.72 4.28 13.98
CA PRO A 163 4.24 2.91 13.90
C PRO A 163 2.81 2.78 14.45
N LEU A 164 1.98 2.02 13.76
CA LEU A 164 0.65 1.64 14.22
C LEU A 164 0.75 0.69 15.41
N ASP A 165 -0.11 0.90 16.40
CA ASP A 165 -0.25 -0.02 17.53
C ASP A 165 -0.86 -1.36 17.08
N PRO A 166 -0.58 -2.47 17.80
CA PRO A 166 -1.24 -3.74 17.55
C PRO A 166 -2.76 -3.60 17.57
N GLY A 167 -3.44 -4.15 16.57
CA GLY A 167 -4.89 -3.97 16.44
C GLY A 167 -5.42 -4.21 15.04
N ARG A 168 -6.73 -4.03 14.89
CA ARG A 168 -7.44 -4.19 13.61
C ARG A 168 -7.66 -2.83 12.96
N TYR A 169 -7.38 -2.77 11.67
CA TYR A 169 -7.45 -1.57 10.87
C TYR A 169 -8.16 -1.81 9.54
N LEU A 170 -8.70 -0.73 9.00
CA LEU A 170 -9.34 -0.59 7.71
C LEU A 170 -8.60 0.49 6.93
N VAL A 171 -8.25 0.23 5.68
CA VAL A 171 -7.96 1.27 4.70
C VAL A 171 -9.03 1.24 3.63
N ALA A 172 -9.71 2.37 3.41
CA ALA A 172 -10.70 2.54 2.36
C ALA A 172 -10.24 3.63 1.39
N GLY A 173 -10.06 3.33 0.12
CA GLY A 173 -9.59 4.26 -0.92
C GLY A 173 -10.59 4.46 -2.04
N GLY A 174 -10.84 5.72 -2.39
CA GLY A 174 -11.53 6.12 -3.61
C GLY A 174 -10.51 6.41 -4.72
N LEU A 175 -10.69 5.78 -5.88
CA LEU A 175 -9.93 6.06 -7.10
C LEU A 175 -10.83 6.77 -8.09
N LYS A 176 -10.35 7.86 -8.68
CA LYS A 176 -11.04 8.59 -9.74
C LYS A 176 -10.47 8.16 -11.10
N GLN A 177 -11.34 7.72 -12.00
CA GLN A 177 -10.95 7.47 -13.39
C GLN A 177 -10.61 8.79 -14.08
N THR A 178 -9.52 8.79 -14.86
CA THR A 178 -9.06 10.00 -15.55
C THR A 178 -10.07 10.49 -16.57
N GLY A 179 -10.36 11.80 -16.50
CA GLY A 179 -11.29 12.46 -17.42
C GLY A 179 -12.77 12.16 -17.18
N THR A 180 -13.13 11.44 -16.12
CA THR A 180 -14.52 11.16 -15.74
C THR A 180 -14.77 11.52 -14.28
N ASP A 181 -16.03 11.66 -13.87
CA ASP A 181 -16.40 11.80 -12.46
C ASP A 181 -16.66 10.46 -11.76
N THR A 182 -16.41 9.35 -12.46
CA THR A 182 -16.58 8.01 -11.91
C THR A 182 -15.55 7.74 -10.84
N ARG A 183 -16.03 7.30 -9.68
CA ARG A 183 -15.20 6.90 -8.54
C ARG A 183 -15.48 5.45 -8.18
N VAL A 184 -14.42 4.70 -7.92
CA VAL A 184 -14.52 3.34 -7.39
C VAL A 184 -13.91 3.31 -6.00
N VAL A 185 -14.55 2.57 -5.09
CA VAL A 185 -14.07 2.42 -3.72
C VAL A 185 -13.45 1.02 -3.55
N ALA A 186 -12.26 0.99 -2.98
CA ALA A 186 -11.55 -0.20 -2.53
C ALA A 186 -11.47 -0.16 -1.00
N ILE A 187 -11.68 -1.29 -0.33
CA ILE A 187 -11.62 -1.35 1.13
C ILE A 187 -10.90 -2.63 1.56
N THR A 188 -9.87 -2.47 2.40
CA THR A 188 -9.05 -3.57 2.91
C THR A 188 -8.94 -3.50 4.42
N TYR A 189 -9.16 -4.63 5.07
CA TYR A 189 -9.04 -4.90 6.50
C TYR A 189 -7.74 -5.64 6.75
N PHE A 190 -7.01 -5.27 7.79
CA PHE A 190 -5.77 -5.94 8.18
C PHE A 190 -5.58 -5.89 9.69
N THR A 191 -4.68 -6.75 10.19
CA THR A 191 -4.31 -6.80 11.60
C THR A 191 -2.83 -6.50 11.73
N VAL A 192 -2.48 -5.49 12.53
CA VAL A 192 -1.09 -5.27 12.96
C VAL A 192 -0.82 -6.22 14.11
N GLY A 193 0.16 -7.11 13.95
CA GLY A 193 0.53 -8.07 14.98
C GLY A 193 1.29 -7.43 16.15
N GLU A 194 1.32 -8.11 17.30
CA GLU A 194 2.21 -7.72 18.39
C GLU A 194 3.68 -7.83 17.95
N ARG A 195 4.51 -6.84 18.32
CA ARG A 195 5.97 -6.93 18.15
C ARG A 195 6.45 -8.13 18.95
N ARG A 196 6.89 -9.19 18.25
CA ARG A 196 7.65 -10.29 18.86
C ARG A 196 9.07 -9.85 19.20
#